data_AF-A0A916I270-F1
#
_entry.id   AF-A0A916I270-F1
#
_cell.length_a   1.000
_cell.length_b   1.000
_cell.length_c   1.000
_cell.angle_alpha   90.00
_cell.angle_beta   90.00
_cell.angle_gamma   90.00
#
_symmetry.space_group_name_H-M   'P 1'
#
loop_
_entity.id
_entity.type
_entity.pdbx_description
1 polymer ?
#
loop_
_entity_poly.entity_id
_entity_poly.type
_entity_poly.pdbx_seq_one_letter_code
_entity_poly.pdbx_strand_id
1 'polypeptide(L)'
;MDFGSSQHLLHPCLARLSGGDRRSVGAAGVVARELLDHPELVAVVFSGLDGEDALLRMRCADALEKASALRPEILRPYRRALLTRYAAMTQKEVRWHVAPMLLRLPLTNREARLVRDRLLDYTQDASSIVKTLAMQGLADLAQRFPQWRVELARHLRELTAIGTPAMKARGKRLLRRFDRPQTPTSRTASESRPRPPGNTGRKEKVMSQIPMVSVENVNLPGSRSRVNAAKYAAMRKVLLRALPPRPPGLTQGEMAAAIAPLLPQDIWPGGDKALWWMKAVQLDLEAKGVVMRDRKSKPMRWWLA
;
A
#
# COMPACT_ATOMS: atom_id res chain seq x y z
N MET A 1 -15.43 -8.72 -51.58
CA MET A 1 -14.73 -9.65 -50.66
C MET A 1 -14.58 -8.90 -49.37
N ASP A 2 -15.52 -9.14 -48.45
CA ASP A 2 -15.57 -8.45 -47.17
C ASP A 2 -14.74 -9.26 -46.18
N PHE A 3 -13.60 -8.72 -45.73
CA PHE A 3 -12.80 -9.34 -44.69
C PHE A 3 -13.53 -9.12 -43.36
N GLY A 4 -14.38 -10.08 -43.02
CA GLY A 4 -14.99 -10.20 -41.71
C GLY A 4 -13.90 -10.08 -40.64
N SER A 5 -13.92 -8.93 -39.95
CA SER A 5 -13.09 -8.69 -38.79
C SER A 5 -13.48 -9.72 -37.74
N SER A 6 -12.62 -10.71 -37.51
CA SER A 6 -12.73 -11.68 -36.42
C SER A 6 -12.73 -10.92 -35.08
N GLN A 7 -13.91 -10.50 -34.63
CA GLN A 7 -14.12 -10.09 -33.25
C GLN A 7 -13.81 -11.32 -32.39
N HIS A 8 -12.62 -11.39 -31.82
CA HIS A 8 -12.32 -12.32 -30.75
C HIS A 8 -13.32 -12.03 -29.62
N LEU A 9 -14.38 -12.83 -29.52
CA LEU A 9 -15.32 -12.78 -28.43
C LEU A 9 -14.54 -12.95 -27.13
N LEU A 10 -14.51 -11.90 -26.32
CA LEU A 10 -13.89 -11.91 -25.02
C LEU A 10 -14.53 -13.04 -24.19
N HIS A 11 -13.71 -13.94 -23.66
CA HIS A 11 -14.20 -15.07 -22.87
C HIS A 11 -15.17 -14.58 -21.78
N PRO A 12 -16.32 -15.25 -21.51
CA PRO A 12 -17.34 -14.75 -20.58
C PRO A 12 -16.80 -14.37 -19.20
N CYS A 13 -15.84 -15.13 -18.69
CA CYS A 13 -15.11 -14.81 -17.45
C CYS A 13 -14.40 -13.43 -17.51
N LEU A 14 -13.68 -13.14 -18.60
CA LEU A 14 -13.02 -11.85 -18.80
C LEU A 14 -14.04 -10.72 -19.03
N ALA A 15 -15.13 -10.99 -19.76
CA ALA A 15 -16.19 -10.00 -19.98
C ALA A 15 -16.80 -9.49 -18.65
N ARG A 16 -16.96 -10.38 -17.66
CA ARG A 16 -17.42 -10.01 -16.31
C ARG A 16 -16.39 -9.21 -15.49
N LEU A 17 -15.11 -9.33 -15.83
CA LEU A 17 -14.04 -8.51 -15.26
C LEU A 17 -13.87 -7.18 -16.00
N SER A 18 -14.43 -7.03 -17.20
CA SER A 18 -14.40 -5.78 -17.98
C SER A 18 -15.50 -4.79 -17.58
N GLY A 19 -15.36 -3.52 -18.01
CA GLY A 19 -16.40 -2.49 -17.87
C GLY A 19 -16.59 -1.87 -16.47
N GLY A 20 -17.30 -0.75 -16.40
CA GLY A 20 -17.58 -0.02 -15.15
C GLY A 20 -16.43 0.87 -14.62
N ASP A 21 -16.57 1.40 -13.40
CA ASP A 21 -15.59 2.32 -12.78
C ASP A 21 -14.44 1.55 -12.10
N ARG A 22 -13.21 2.06 -12.26
CA ARG A 22 -11.96 1.62 -11.59
C ARG A 22 -12.04 1.68 -10.06
N ARG A 23 -13.00 2.42 -9.49
CA ARG A 23 -13.24 2.49 -8.04
C ARG A 23 -14.02 1.31 -7.47
N SER A 24 -14.61 0.47 -8.32
CA SER A 24 -15.31 -0.74 -7.91
C SER A 24 -14.40 -1.98 -8.01
N VAL A 25 -14.49 -2.87 -7.03
CA VAL A 25 -13.82 -4.19 -7.05
C VAL A 25 -14.37 -5.07 -8.18
N GLY A 26 -15.55 -4.74 -8.74
CA GLY A 26 -16.21 -5.48 -9.81
C GLY A 26 -16.52 -6.93 -9.39
N ALA A 27 -16.51 -7.84 -10.37
CA ALA A 27 -16.75 -9.27 -10.15
C ALA A 27 -15.53 -10.05 -9.65
N ALA A 28 -14.39 -9.41 -9.33
CA ALA A 28 -13.13 -10.08 -9.03
C ALA A 28 -13.22 -11.10 -7.88
N GLY A 29 -14.01 -10.82 -6.83
CA GLY A 29 -14.23 -11.77 -5.73
C GLY A 29 -15.12 -12.97 -6.10
N VAL A 30 -16.02 -12.80 -7.08
CA VAL A 30 -16.84 -13.91 -7.61
C VAL A 30 -15.97 -14.78 -8.50
N VAL A 31 -15.25 -14.17 -9.44
CA VAL A 31 -14.32 -14.88 -10.33
C VAL A 31 -13.22 -15.60 -9.54
N ALA A 32 -12.68 -14.99 -8.47
CA ALA A 32 -11.69 -15.66 -7.62
C ALA A 32 -12.19 -16.98 -7.03
N ARG A 33 -13.49 -17.10 -6.71
CA ARG A 33 -14.09 -18.36 -6.23
C ARG A 33 -14.23 -19.35 -7.38
N GLU A 34 -14.72 -18.90 -8.53
CA GLU A 34 -14.81 -19.74 -9.73
C GLU A 34 -13.46 -20.32 -10.13
N LEU A 35 -12.35 -19.58 -9.98
CA LEU A 35 -11.00 -20.10 -10.24
C LEU A 35 -10.60 -21.28 -9.35
N LEU A 36 -11.21 -21.42 -8.17
CA LEU A 36 -10.97 -22.55 -7.26
C LEU A 36 -11.77 -23.78 -7.67
N ASP A 37 -12.95 -23.58 -8.22
CA ASP A 37 -13.85 -24.65 -8.65
C ASP A 37 -13.53 -25.11 -10.09
N HIS A 38 -13.00 -24.20 -10.90
CA HIS A 38 -12.72 -24.35 -12.33
C HIS A 38 -11.26 -23.94 -12.65
N PRO A 39 -10.27 -24.82 -12.40
CA PRO A 39 -8.84 -24.50 -12.61
C PRO A 39 -8.47 -24.11 -14.04
N GLU A 40 -9.22 -24.56 -15.04
CA GLU A 40 -9.07 -24.19 -16.45
C GLU A 40 -9.26 -22.68 -16.68
N LEU A 41 -10.09 -22.02 -15.86
CA LEU A 41 -10.31 -20.57 -15.95
C LEU A 41 -9.10 -19.77 -15.48
N VAL A 42 -8.16 -20.37 -14.75
CA VAL A 42 -6.94 -19.67 -14.30
C VAL A 42 -6.13 -19.20 -15.51
N ALA A 43 -6.01 -20.04 -16.56
CA ALA A 43 -5.31 -19.65 -17.78
C ALA A 43 -6.00 -18.50 -18.52
N VAL A 44 -7.32 -18.53 -18.53
CA VAL A 44 -8.14 -17.47 -19.14
C VAL A 44 -7.97 -16.15 -18.37
N VAL A 45 -8.09 -16.15 -17.05
CA VAL A 45 -7.94 -14.92 -16.25
C VAL A 45 -6.49 -14.41 -16.31
N PHE A 46 -5.52 -15.31 -16.34
CA PHE A 46 -4.11 -14.97 -16.44
C PHE A 46 -3.76 -14.30 -17.79
N SER A 47 -4.35 -14.75 -18.90
CA SER A 47 -4.15 -14.08 -20.20
C SER A 47 -4.70 -12.65 -20.22
N GLY A 48 -5.75 -12.38 -19.42
CA GLY A 48 -6.28 -11.02 -19.25
C GLY A 48 -5.30 -10.01 -18.63
N LEU A 49 -4.20 -10.46 -18.02
CA LEU A 49 -3.12 -9.57 -17.56
C LEU A 49 -2.34 -8.92 -18.73
N ASP A 50 -2.45 -9.47 -19.94
CA ASP A 50 -1.80 -8.95 -21.16
C ASP A 50 -2.68 -8.01 -21.98
N GLY A 51 -3.97 -7.93 -21.65
CA GLY A 51 -4.91 -7.08 -22.38
C GLY A 51 -4.55 -5.60 -22.29
N GLU A 52 -4.91 -4.81 -23.30
CA GLU A 52 -4.65 -3.36 -23.34
C GLU A 52 -5.46 -2.58 -22.30
N ASP A 53 -6.64 -3.09 -21.91
CA ASP A 53 -7.50 -2.49 -20.90
C ASP A 53 -6.88 -2.61 -19.48
N ALA A 54 -6.43 -1.46 -18.96
CA ALA A 54 -5.88 -1.34 -17.62
C ALA A 54 -6.85 -1.79 -16.51
N LEU A 55 -8.15 -1.57 -16.67
CA LEU A 55 -9.15 -1.99 -15.68
C LEU A 55 -9.26 -3.52 -15.65
N LEU A 56 -9.34 -4.15 -16.82
CA LEU A 56 -9.34 -5.60 -16.94
C LEU A 56 -8.08 -6.22 -16.33
N ARG A 57 -6.88 -5.71 -16.68
CA ARG A 57 -5.62 -6.22 -16.11
C ARG A 57 -5.60 -6.18 -14.59
N MET A 58 -6.02 -5.06 -14.00
CA MET A 58 -6.10 -4.91 -12.54
C MET A 58 -7.04 -5.96 -11.93
N ARG A 59 -8.23 -6.16 -12.51
CA ARG A 59 -9.23 -7.08 -11.95
C ARG A 59 -8.85 -8.55 -12.15
N CYS A 60 -8.17 -8.88 -13.24
CA CYS A 60 -7.53 -10.18 -13.40
C CYS A 60 -6.49 -10.41 -12.30
N ALA A 61 -5.62 -9.42 -12.05
CA ALA A 61 -4.62 -9.51 -10.99
C ALA A 61 -5.27 -9.67 -9.60
N ASP A 62 -6.35 -8.94 -9.33
CA ASP A 62 -7.13 -9.04 -8.10
C ASP A 62 -7.75 -10.43 -7.91
N ALA A 63 -8.41 -10.96 -8.94
CA ALA A 63 -9.04 -12.28 -8.90
C ALA A 63 -7.99 -13.40 -8.67
N LEU A 64 -6.86 -13.35 -9.38
CA LEU A 64 -5.75 -14.29 -9.20
C LEU A 64 -5.12 -14.17 -7.81
N GLU A 65 -5.04 -12.96 -7.26
CA GLU A 65 -4.44 -12.71 -5.95
C GLU A 65 -5.32 -13.33 -4.86
N LYS A 66 -6.63 -13.10 -4.92
CA LYS A 66 -7.60 -13.69 -4.00
C LYS A 66 -7.64 -15.22 -4.09
N ALA A 67 -7.71 -15.76 -5.31
CA ALA A 67 -7.73 -17.21 -5.51
C ALA A 67 -6.44 -17.86 -4.98
N SER A 68 -5.28 -17.29 -5.31
CA SER A 68 -3.98 -17.83 -4.86
C SER A 68 -3.75 -17.68 -3.36
N ALA A 69 -4.44 -16.77 -2.68
CA ALA A 69 -4.42 -16.70 -1.22
C ALA A 69 -4.99 -17.96 -0.55
N LEU A 70 -5.96 -18.61 -1.21
CA LEU A 70 -6.57 -19.87 -0.76
C LEU A 70 -5.86 -21.08 -1.36
N ARG A 71 -5.42 -20.98 -2.62
CA ARG A 71 -4.81 -22.07 -3.39
C ARG A 71 -3.52 -21.63 -4.11
N PRO A 72 -2.36 -21.56 -3.44
CA PRO A 72 -1.11 -21.04 -4.02
C PRO A 72 -0.61 -21.75 -5.29
N GLU A 73 -0.93 -23.04 -5.44
CA GLU A 73 -0.47 -23.88 -6.54
C GLU A 73 -0.99 -23.44 -7.91
N ILE A 74 -2.10 -22.68 -7.97
CA ILE A 74 -2.63 -22.14 -9.24
C ILE A 74 -1.61 -21.22 -9.94
N LEU A 75 -0.65 -20.65 -9.20
CA LEU A 75 0.38 -19.77 -9.73
C LEU A 75 1.59 -20.53 -10.31
N ARG A 76 1.75 -21.83 -10.02
CA ARG A 76 2.94 -22.61 -10.41
C ARG A 76 3.19 -22.61 -11.93
N PRO A 77 2.17 -22.81 -12.80
CA PRO A 77 2.39 -22.77 -14.25
C PRO A 77 2.91 -21.42 -14.74
N TYR A 78 2.61 -20.35 -14.01
CA TYR A 78 2.92 -18.97 -14.39
C TYR A 78 4.14 -18.38 -13.68
N ARG A 79 4.86 -19.19 -12.90
CA ARG A 79 6.04 -18.80 -12.11
C ARG A 79 6.99 -17.88 -12.87
N ARG A 80 7.43 -18.30 -14.06
CA ARG A 80 8.41 -17.55 -14.86
C ARG A 80 7.88 -16.16 -15.22
N ALA A 81 6.63 -16.09 -15.71
CA ALA A 81 6.02 -14.85 -16.12
C ALA A 81 5.80 -13.90 -14.93
N LEU A 82 5.39 -14.44 -13.77
CA LEU A 82 5.23 -13.67 -12.53
C LEU A 82 6.55 -13.05 -12.06
N LEU A 83 7.62 -13.85 -12.02
CA LEU A 83 8.94 -13.41 -11.55
C LEU A 83 9.63 -12.43 -12.49
N THR A 84 9.27 -12.41 -13.78
CA THR A 84 9.88 -11.53 -14.78
C THR A 84 8.93 -10.41 -15.21
N ARG A 85 8.05 -10.69 -16.16
CA ARG A 85 7.20 -9.70 -16.85
C ARG A 85 6.27 -8.99 -15.89
N TYR A 86 5.50 -9.72 -15.10
CA TYR A 86 4.46 -9.12 -14.25
C TYR A 86 5.04 -8.41 -13.03
N ALA A 87 6.13 -8.92 -12.47
CA ALA A 87 6.91 -8.21 -11.47
C ALA A 87 7.47 -6.87 -11.98
N ALA A 88 7.71 -6.73 -13.29
CA ALA A 88 8.23 -5.49 -13.88
C ALA A 88 7.15 -4.48 -14.32
N MET A 89 5.87 -4.87 -14.36
CA MET A 89 4.78 -4.01 -14.85
C MET A 89 4.71 -2.68 -14.11
N THR A 90 4.40 -1.59 -14.81
CA THR A 90 4.35 -0.23 -14.25
C THR A 90 3.01 0.14 -13.61
N GLN A 91 1.93 -0.53 -14.03
CA GLN A 91 0.61 -0.28 -13.48
C GLN A 91 0.55 -0.63 -11.99
N LYS A 92 0.36 0.38 -11.14
CA LYS A 92 0.40 0.26 -9.67
C LYS A 92 -0.60 -0.76 -9.12
N GLU A 93 -1.77 -0.90 -9.74
CA GLU A 93 -2.79 -1.82 -9.27
C GLU A 93 -2.41 -3.28 -9.56
N VAL A 94 -1.73 -3.53 -10.68
CA VAL A 94 -1.17 -4.87 -10.94
C VAL A 94 -0.01 -5.15 -9.99
N ARG A 95 0.91 -4.18 -9.79
CA ARG A 95 2.04 -4.34 -8.85
C ARG A 95 1.60 -4.76 -7.46
N TRP A 96 0.56 -4.13 -6.93
CA TRP A 96 0.12 -4.41 -5.58
C TRP A 96 -0.49 -5.82 -5.45
N HIS A 97 -1.07 -6.38 -6.52
CA HIS A 97 -1.62 -7.74 -6.50
C HIS A 97 -0.53 -8.78 -6.77
N VAL A 98 0.42 -8.47 -7.64
CA VAL A 98 1.56 -9.36 -7.94
C VAL A 98 2.49 -9.49 -6.74
N ALA A 99 2.73 -8.43 -5.98
CA ALA A 99 3.62 -8.47 -4.81
C ALA A 99 3.35 -9.65 -3.86
N PRO A 100 2.12 -9.86 -3.32
CA PRO A 100 1.81 -11.03 -2.49
C PRO A 100 1.86 -12.36 -3.27
N MET A 101 1.51 -12.40 -4.56
CA MET A 101 1.61 -13.62 -5.38
C MET A 101 3.05 -14.15 -5.46
N LEU A 102 4.06 -13.27 -5.56
CA LEU A 102 5.46 -13.67 -5.63
C LEU A 102 5.89 -14.49 -4.40
N LEU A 103 5.36 -14.17 -3.22
CA LEU A 103 5.70 -14.86 -1.97
C LEU A 103 4.98 -16.20 -1.81
N ARG A 104 3.94 -16.46 -2.62
CA ARG A 104 3.19 -17.73 -2.65
C ARG A 104 3.85 -18.78 -3.54
N LEU A 105 4.86 -18.39 -4.32
CA LEU A 105 5.65 -19.33 -5.10
C LEU A 105 6.68 -20.07 -4.21
N PRO A 106 6.96 -21.36 -4.50
CA PRO A 106 8.10 -22.06 -3.92
C PRO A 106 9.41 -21.54 -4.53
N LEU A 107 9.90 -20.43 -4.01
CA LEU A 107 11.12 -19.75 -4.47
C LEU A 107 12.40 -20.52 -4.12
N THR A 108 13.28 -20.69 -5.10
CA THR A 108 14.69 -21.03 -4.90
C THR A 108 15.45 -19.83 -4.30
N ASN A 109 16.67 -20.05 -3.78
CA ASN A 109 17.53 -18.96 -3.30
C ASN A 109 17.79 -17.87 -4.35
N ARG A 110 17.88 -18.24 -5.63
CA ARG A 110 18.10 -17.28 -6.73
C ARG A 110 16.84 -16.45 -6.98
N GLU A 111 15.68 -17.10 -7.09
CA GLU A 111 14.41 -16.40 -7.29
C GLU A 111 14.05 -15.53 -6.08
N ALA A 112 14.37 -15.98 -4.87
CA ALA A 112 14.17 -15.20 -3.65
C ALA A 112 14.96 -13.89 -3.66
N ARG A 113 16.18 -13.86 -4.23
CA ARG A 113 16.94 -12.62 -4.41
C ARG A 113 16.25 -11.68 -5.39
N LEU A 114 15.78 -12.20 -6.53
CA LEU A 114 15.04 -11.41 -7.52
C LEU A 114 13.76 -10.81 -6.92
N VAL A 115 13.01 -11.61 -6.15
CA VAL A 115 11.81 -11.14 -5.45
C VAL A 115 12.17 -10.10 -4.40
N ARG A 116 13.23 -10.30 -3.61
CA ARG A 116 13.71 -9.31 -2.63
C ARG A 116 14.01 -7.98 -3.31
N ASP A 117 14.82 -7.99 -4.36
CA ASP A 117 15.27 -6.77 -5.05
C ASP A 117 14.07 -6.04 -5.65
N ARG A 118 13.14 -6.78 -6.26
CA ARG A 118 11.90 -6.20 -6.78
C ARG A 118 11.02 -5.59 -5.69
N LEU A 119 10.89 -6.25 -4.54
CA LEU A 119 10.11 -5.71 -3.43
C LEU A 119 10.80 -4.48 -2.83
N LEU A 120 12.13 -4.44 -2.77
CA LEU A 120 12.87 -3.24 -2.38
C LEU A 120 12.59 -2.08 -3.34
N ASP A 121 12.58 -2.31 -4.66
CA ASP A 121 12.17 -1.29 -5.64
C ASP A 121 10.73 -0.81 -5.38
N TYR A 122 9.81 -1.73 -5.11
CA TYR A 122 8.41 -1.40 -4.80
C TYR A 122 8.26 -0.55 -3.53
N THR A 123 9.20 -0.63 -2.58
CA THR A 123 9.18 0.28 -1.41
C THR A 123 9.44 1.75 -1.77
N GLN A 124 9.88 2.04 -3.00
CA GLN A 124 10.05 3.39 -3.54
C GLN A 124 8.87 3.86 -4.42
N ASP A 125 7.89 2.99 -4.73
CA ASP A 125 6.77 3.27 -5.62
C ASP A 125 5.92 4.50 -5.20
N ALA A 126 5.39 5.26 -6.15
CA ALA A 126 4.52 6.40 -5.85
C ALA A 126 3.25 5.98 -5.05
N SER A 127 2.76 4.75 -5.26
CA SER A 127 1.61 4.19 -4.57
C SER A 127 1.94 3.73 -3.15
N SER A 128 1.29 4.34 -2.16
CA SER A 128 1.40 3.91 -0.77
C SER A 128 0.91 2.49 -0.50
N ILE A 129 0.00 1.96 -1.35
CA ILE A 129 -0.49 0.59 -1.25
C ILE A 129 0.59 -0.39 -1.73
N VAL A 130 1.23 -0.11 -2.87
CA VAL A 130 2.36 -0.91 -3.38
C VAL A 130 3.47 -0.95 -2.33
N LYS A 131 3.86 0.20 -1.78
CA LYS A 131 4.83 0.29 -0.67
C LYS A 131 4.45 -0.57 0.54
N THR A 132 3.18 -0.52 0.95
CA THR A 132 2.68 -1.27 2.13
C THR A 132 2.70 -2.77 1.90
N LEU A 133 2.32 -3.25 0.71
CA LEU A 133 2.37 -4.67 0.37
C LEU A 133 3.80 -5.15 0.13
N ALA A 134 4.68 -4.29 -0.39
CA ALA A 134 6.11 -4.58 -0.47
C ALA A 134 6.73 -4.78 0.92
N MET A 135 6.39 -3.91 1.89
CA MET A 135 6.81 -4.10 3.30
C MET A 135 6.34 -5.45 3.86
N GLN A 136 5.09 -5.85 3.58
CA GLN A 136 4.57 -7.17 3.97
C GLN A 136 5.41 -8.29 3.34
N GLY A 137 5.62 -8.23 2.03
CA GLY A 137 6.41 -9.22 1.29
C GLY A 137 7.84 -9.35 1.78
N LEU A 138 8.53 -8.23 2.07
CA LEU A 138 9.89 -8.25 2.64
C LEU A 138 9.92 -8.88 4.03
N ALA A 139 8.91 -8.61 4.86
CA ALA A 139 8.82 -9.23 6.18
C ALA A 139 8.59 -10.74 6.09
N ASP A 140 7.74 -11.19 5.17
CA ASP A 140 7.46 -12.61 4.96
C ASP A 140 8.68 -13.33 4.33
N LEU A 141 9.40 -12.67 3.43
CA LEU A 141 10.65 -13.18 2.87
C LEU A 141 11.74 -13.34 3.94
N ALA A 142 11.87 -12.37 4.85
CA ALA A 142 12.82 -12.42 5.96
C ALA A 142 12.54 -13.56 6.96
N GLN A 143 11.30 -14.06 7.01
CA GLN A 143 10.97 -15.26 7.79
C GLN A 143 11.43 -16.53 7.10
N ARG A 144 11.25 -16.61 5.78
CA ARG A 144 11.64 -17.75 4.95
C ARG A 144 13.16 -17.84 4.74
N PHE A 145 13.85 -16.70 4.72
CA PHE A 145 15.27 -16.57 4.42
C PHE A 145 15.99 -15.79 5.53
N PRO A 146 16.37 -16.45 6.64
CA PRO A 146 16.89 -15.78 7.83
C PRO A 146 18.14 -14.93 7.61
N GLN A 147 18.92 -15.20 6.55
CA GLN A 147 20.11 -14.42 6.20
C GLN A 147 19.80 -12.93 5.94
N TRP A 148 18.56 -12.59 5.56
CA TRP A 148 18.15 -11.21 5.31
C TRP A 148 17.40 -10.58 6.48
N ARG A 149 17.22 -11.30 7.59
CA ARG A 149 16.38 -10.87 8.71
C ARG A 149 16.84 -9.53 9.28
N VAL A 150 18.14 -9.34 9.50
CA VAL A 150 18.70 -8.11 10.09
C VAL A 150 18.58 -6.93 9.12
N GLU A 151 18.95 -7.13 7.85
CA GLU A 151 18.90 -6.14 6.79
C GLU A 151 17.46 -5.65 6.56
N LEU A 152 16.53 -6.57 6.33
CA LEU A 152 15.13 -6.24 6.04
C LEU A 152 14.42 -5.67 7.27
N ALA A 153 14.78 -6.08 8.50
CA ALA A 153 14.27 -5.43 9.71
C ALA A 153 14.68 -3.96 9.79
N ARG A 154 15.92 -3.62 9.41
CA ARG A 154 16.39 -2.23 9.37
C ARG A 154 15.58 -1.41 8.35
N HIS A 155 15.45 -1.93 7.14
CA HIS A 155 14.66 -1.28 6.08
C HIS A 155 13.20 -1.08 6.49
N LEU A 156 12.58 -2.08 7.11
CA LEU A 156 11.22 -1.98 7.62
C LEU A 156 11.09 -0.93 8.74
N ARG A 157 12.08 -0.77 9.63
CA ARG A 157 12.07 0.29 10.66
C ARG A 157 12.11 1.68 10.02
N GLU A 158 12.96 1.87 9.01
CA GLU A 158 13.06 3.13 8.27
C GLU A 158 11.74 3.48 7.57
N LEU A 159 11.18 2.55 6.79
CA LEU A 159 9.88 2.72 6.14
C LEU A 159 8.74 2.94 7.14
N THR A 160 8.80 2.30 8.30
CA THR A 160 7.85 2.53 9.39
C THR A 160 7.97 3.94 9.93
N ALA A 161 9.18 4.49 10.06
CA ALA A 161 9.37 5.84 10.60
C ALA A 161 8.85 6.93 9.64
N ILE A 162 9.15 6.81 8.35
CA ILE A 162 8.89 7.85 7.34
C ILE A 162 7.58 7.65 6.57
N GLY A 163 6.97 6.46 6.64
CA GLY A 163 5.82 6.08 5.83
C GLY A 163 4.51 6.77 6.19
N THR A 164 3.47 6.49 5.39
CA THR A 164 2.08 6.90 5.67
C THR A 164 1.59 6.28 6.99
N PRO A 165 0.47 6.75 7.57
CA PRO A 165 -0.09 6.10 8.77
C PRO A 165 -0.37 4.61 8.59
N ALA A 166 -0.82 4.20 7.40
CA ALA A 166 -1.04 2.79 7.08
C ALA A 166 0.28 2.00 7.09
N MET A 167 1.34 2.54 6.48
CA MET A 167 2.69 1.95 6.52
C MET A 167 3.24 1.90 7.95
N LYS A 168 3.05 2.95 8.75
CA LYS A 168 3.42 3.00 10.17
C LYS A 168 2.75 1.89 10.97
N ALA A 169 1.43 1.78 10.84
CA ALA A 169 0.65 0.77 11.55
C ALA A 169 1.04 -0.65 11.10
N ARG A 170 1.19 -0.87 9.79
CA ARG A 170 1.61 -2.15 9.22
C ARG A 170 3.03 -2.50 9.66
N GLY A 171 3.97 -1.58 9.52
CA GLY A 171 5.38 -1.76 9.87
C GLY A 171 5.58 -2.09 11.35
N LYS A 172 4.90 -1.38 12.27
CA LYS A 172 4.89 -1.75 13.70
C LYS A 172 4.42 -3.19 13.92
N ARG A 173 3.37 -3.63 13.21
CA ARG A 173 2.87 -5.02 13.29
C ARG A 173 3.89 -6.03 12.76
N LEU A 174 4.57 -5.72 11.66
CA LEU A 174 5.57 -6.59 11.05
C LEU A 174 6.82 -6.72 11.90
N LEU A 175 7.31 -5.60 12.45
CA LEU A 175 8.53 -5.56 13.26
C LEU A 175 8.42 -6.39 14.55
N ARG A 176 7.23 -6.54 15.13
CA ARG A 176 7.00 -7.46 16.27
C ARG A 176 7.38 -8.91 15.95
N ARG A 177 7.37 -9.31 14.67
CA ARG A 177 7.79 -10.65 14.24
C ARG A 177 9.33 -10.81 14.21
N PHE A 178 10.05 -9.69 14.29
CA PHE A 178 11.51 -9.64 14.34
C PHE A 178 12.06 -9.68 15.77
N ASP A 179 11.27 -9.22 16.75
CA ASP A 179 11.64 -9.19 18.16
C ASP A 179 11.48 -10.56 18.86
N ARG A 180 10.71 -11.48 18.26
CA ARG A 180 10.62 -12.86 18.76
C ARG A 180 11.86 -13.66 18.32
N PRO A 181 12.54 -14.39 19.24
CA PRO A 181 13.55 -15.37 18.84
C PRO A 181 12.90 -16.37 17.87
N GLN A 182 13.59 -16.70 16.77
CA GLN A 182 13.12 -17.80 15.93
C GLN A 182 13.26 -19.08 16.76
N THR A 183 12.19 -19.85 16.90
CA THR A 183 12.30 -21.25 17.33
C THR A 183 13.26 -21.94 16.37
N PRO A 184 14.29 -22.67 16.85
CA PRO A 184 15.23 -23.30 15.95
C PRO A 184 14.48 -24.33 15.10
N THR A 185 14.30 -24.07 13.81
CA THR A 185 14.08 -25.15 12.86
C THR A 185 15.36 -25.98 12.87
N SER A 186 15.23 -27.24 13.30
CA SER A 186 16.27 -28.26 13.40
C SER A 186 17.38 -28.07 12.36
N ARG A 187 18.54 -27.57 12.80
CA ARG A 187 19.78 -27.62 12.04
C ARG A 187 20.47 -28.92 12.37
N THR A 188 20.62 -29.79 11.38
CA THR A 188 21.66 -30.82 11.39
C THR A 188 23.04 -30.14 11.37
N ALA A 189 23.80 -30.50 12.42
CA ALA A 189 25.24 -30.51 12.66
C ALA A 189 26.23 -29.56 11.92
N SER A 190 27.12 -29.04 12.76
CA SER A 190 28.56 -28.79 12.56
C SER A 190 29.00 -27.59 11.73
N GLU A 191 29.53 -26.56 12.41
CA GLU A 191 30.97 -26.31 12.43
C GLU A 191 31.31 -25.10 13.30
N SER A 192 32.26 -25.32 14.21
CA SER A 192 32.84 -24.39 15.17
C SER A 192 33.94 -23.53 14.55
N ARG A 193 33.87 -22.20 14.74
CA ARG A 193 35.05 -21.31 14.69
C ARG A 193 34.83 -20.02 15.50
N PRO A 194 35.90 -19.40 16.05
CA PRO A 194 35.81 -18.50 17.19
C PRO A 194 35.60 -17.02 16.79
N ARG A 195 35.16 -16.21 17.77
CA ARG A 195 34.94 -14.76 17.67
C ARG A 195 36.27 -13.97 17.63
N PRO A 196 36.34 -12.84 16.88
CA PRO A 196 37.30 -11.79 17.16
C PRO A 196 36.72 -10.69 18.07
N PRO A 197 37.57 -9.92 18.76
CA PRO A 197 37.17 -8.94 19.77
C PRO A 197 36.69 -7.62 19.17
N GLY A 198 36.02 -6.84 20.01
CA GLY A 198 35.32 -5.61 19.61
C GLY A 198 36.22 -4.48 19.15
N ASN A 199 35.60 -3.50 18.49
CA ASN A 199 36.08 -2.14 18.55
C ASN A 199 34.91 -1.16 18.68
N THR A 200 35.07 -0.33 19.69
CA THR A 200 34.43 0.94 20.02
C THR A 200 34.44 1.92 18.84
N GLY A 201 33.31 2.61 18.65
CA GLY A 201 33.18 3.66 17.67
C GLY A 201 31.81 4.31 17.72
N ARG A 202 31.49 4.97 18.86
CA ARG A 202 30.39 5.95 18.92
C ARG A 202 30.72 7.05 17.92
N LYS A 203 29.96 7.12 16.82
CA LYS A 203 29.74 8.38 16.11
C LYS A 203 28.31 8.81 16.40
N GLU A 204 28.18 9.75 17.34
CA GLU A 204 26.97 10.56 17.46
C GLU A 204 26.70 11.21 16.10
N LYS A 205 25.56 10.87 15.50
CA LYS A 205 25.00 11.62 14.40
C LYS A 205 23.73 12.26 14.93
N VAL A 206 23.82 13.57 15.18
CA VAL A 206 22.69 14.42 15.55
C VAL A 206 21.62 14.29 14.46
N MET A 207 20.64 13.41 14.68
CA MET A 207 19.39 13.43 13.94
C MET A 207 18.58 14.58 14.54
N SER A 208 18.43 15.67 13.80
CA SER A 208 17.47 16.72 14.16
C SER A 208 16.09 16.05 14.31
N GLN A 209 15.56 16.04 15.53
CA GLN A 209 14.23 15.51 15.79
C GLN A 209 13.23 16.40 15.06
N ILE A 210 12.60 15.88 14.01
CA ILE A 210 11.52 16.58 13.30
C ILE A 210 10.44 16.92 14.33
N PRO A 211 10.09 18.20 14.56
CA PRO A 211 9.10 18.57 15.56
C PRO A 211 7.73 17.96 15.25
N MET A 212 7.06 17.43 16.27
CA MET A 212 5.78 16.73 16.15
C MET A 212 4.71 17.33 17.06
N VAL A 213 3.51 17.54 16.53
CA VAL A 213 2.32 18.04 17.26
C VAL A 213 1.34 16.92 17.55
N SER A 214 0.67 16.97 18.71
CA SER A 214 -0.42 16.05 19.06
C SER A 214 -1.72 16.49 18.39
N VAL A 215 -2.40 15.55 17.74
CA VAL A 215 -3.70 15.77 17.09
C VAL A 215 -4.71 14.74 17.57
N GLU A 216 -5.96 15.17 17.63
CA GLU A 216 -7.13 14.39 18.06
C GLU A 216 -8.01 14.05 16.87
N ASN A 217 -8.88 13.06 17.03
CA ASN A 217 -9.85 12.69 16.00
C ASN A 217 -11.25 12.67 16.63
N VAL A 218 -12.11 13.58 16.20
CA VAL A 218 -13.49 13.70 16.72
C VAL A 218 -14.30 12.40 16.57
N ASN A 219 -13.97 11.55 15.61
CA ASN A 219 -14.65 10.26 15.40
C ASN A 219 -14.11 9.14 16.34
N LEU A 220 -13.02 9.38 17.06
CA LEU A 220 -12.41 8.47 18.02
C LEU A 220 -12.03 9.23 19.31
N PRO A 221 -13.03 9.60 20.14
CA PRO A 221 -12.80 10.38 21.36
C PRO A 221 -11.76 9.72 22.28
N GLY A 222 -10.86 10.53 22.86
CA GLY A 222 -9.77 10.06 23.71
C GLY A 222 -8.54 9.51 22.98
N SER A 223 -8.59 9.33 21.65
CA SER A 223 -7.44 8.91 20.86
C SER A 223 -6.59 10.11 20.40
N ARG A 224 -5.29 10.06 20.71
CA ARG A 224 -4.28 11.06 20.29
C ARG A 224 -3.23 10.44 19.40
N SER A 225 -2.80 11.17 18.37
CA SER A 225 -1.68 10.78 17.51
C SER A 225 -0.71 11.94 17.32
N ARG A 226 0.55 11.66 16.98
CA ARG A 226 1.55 12.71 16.70
C ARG A 226 1.83 12.82 15.21
N VAL A 227 1.78 14.02 14.67
CA VAL A 227 2.05 14.33 13.26
C VAL A 227 3.13 15.41 13.14
N ASN A 228 3.77 15.53 11.97
CA ASN A 228 4.78 16.56 11.70
C ASN A 228 4.18 17.97 11.93
N ALA A 229 4.83 18.77 12.78
CA ALA A 229 4.32 20.06 13.22
C ALA A 229 4.26 21.10 12.09
N ALA A 230 5.28 21.15 11.22
CA ALA A 230 5.33 22.09 10.11
C ALA A 230 4.21 21.83 9.08
N LYS A 231 4.02 20.55 8.70
CA LYS A 231 2.93 20.15 7.78
C LYS A 231 1.55 20.37 8.40
N TYR A 232 1.39 20.11 9.69
CA TYR A 232 0.14 20.42 10.39
C TYR A 232 -0.15 21.92 10.39
N ALA A 233 0.83 22.76 10.77
CA ALA A 233 0.66 24.20 10.84
C ALA A 233 0.32 24.81 9.48
N ALA A 234 1.01 24.39 8.42
CA ALA A 234 0.76 24.87 7.08
C ALA A 234 -0.64 24.46 6.57
N MET A 235 -1.06 23.21 6.80
CA MET A 235 -2.40 22.74 6.39
C MET A 235 -3.49 23.41 7.23
N ARG A 236 -3.29 23.60 8.53
CA ARG A 236 -4.21 24.35 9.41
C ARG A 236 -4.42 25.77 8.89
N LYS A 237 -3.35 26.47 8.53
CA LYS A 237 -3.43 27.83 7.96
C LYS A 237 -4.29 27.85 6.69
N VAL A 238 -4.05 26.92 5.77
CA VAL A 238 -4.79 26.83 4.51
C VAL A 238 -6.25 26.45 4.75
N LEU A 239 -6.53 25.49 5.61
CA LEU A 239 -7.88 25.02 5.89
C LEU A 239 -8.75 26.09 6.59
N LEU A 240 -8.19 26.81 7.56
CA LEU A 240 -8.88 27.92 8.22
C LEU A 240 -9.16 29.09 7.26
N ARG A 241 -8.32 29.29 6.24
CA ARG A 241 -8.58 30.30 5.20
C ARG A 241 -9.67 29.86 4.22
N ALA A 242 -9.80 28.56 3.97
CA ALA A 242 -10.76 28.01 3.02
C ALA A 242 -12.17 27.89 3.59
N LEU A 243 -12.32 27.61 4.89
CA LEU A 243 -13.63 27.39 5.50
C LEU A 243 -14.37 28.72 5.77
N PRO A 244 -15.66 28.82 5.40
CA PRO A 244 -16.45 30.01 5.67
C PRO A 244 -16.80 30.12 7.16
N PRO A 245 -17.09 31.34 7.66
CA PRO A 245 -17.43 31.57 9.06
C PRO A 245 -18.87 31.21 9.44
N ARG A 246 -19.73 30.84 8.49
CA ARG A 246 -21.15 30.54 8.71
C ARG A 246 -21.64 29.39 7.82
N PRO A 247 -22.76 28.73 8.19
CA PRO A 247 -23.47 27.80 7.30
C PRO A 247 -23.82 28.46 5.95
N PRO A 248 -23.94 27.69 4.85
CA PRO A 248 -24.02 26.23 4.83
C PRO A 248 -22.66 25.52 4.92
N GLY A 249 -21.53 26.23 4.84
CA GLY A 249 -20.22 25.60 4.86
C GLY A 249 -19.83 24.92 3.53
N LEU A 250 -18.64 24.31 3.51
CA LEU A 250 -18.13 23.56 2.37
C LEU A 250 -18.32 22.06 2.58
N THR A 251 -18.63 21.34 1.51
CA THR A 251 -18.46 19.88 1.45
C THR A 251 -16.98 19.51 1.46
N GLN A 252 -16.68 18.23 1.66
CA GLN A 252 -15.29 17.76 1.63
C GLN A 252 -14.63 17.96 0.25
N GLY A 253 -15.40 17.84 -0.84
CA GLY A 253 -14.91 18.08 -2.20
C GLY A 253 -14.64 19.56 -2.47
N GLU A 254 -15.55 20.44 -2.07
CA GLU A 254 -15.38 21.89 -2.18
C GLU A 254 -14.20 22.39 -1.32
N MET A 255 -14.05 21.85 -0.10
CA MET A 255 -12.91 22.12 0.78
C MET A 255 -11.60 21.71 0.11
N ALA A 256 -11.53 20.52 -0.49
CA ALA A 256 -10.35 20.05 -1.23
C ALA A 256 -9.99 20.98 -2.40
N ALA A 257 -10.99 21.41 -3.17
CA ALA A 257 -10.80 22.34 -4.29
C ALA A 257 -10.32 23.72 -3.81
N ALA A 258 -10.89 24.23 -2.70
CA ALA A 258 -10.54 25.53 -2.13
C ALA A 258 -9.11 25.57 -1.57
N ILE A 259 -8.63 24.47 -0.98
CA ILE A 259 -7.26 24.42 -0.45
C ILE A 259 -6.20 24.24 -1.53
N ALA A 260 -6.51 23.57 -2.65
CA ALA A 260 -5.55 23.20 -3.68
C ALA A 260 -4.68 24.38 -4.19
N PRO A 261 -5.24 25.56 -4.56
CA PRO A 261 -4.43 26.70 -5.02
C PRO A 261 -3.62 27.38 -3.90
N LEU A 262 -3.90 27.07 -2.63
CA LEU A 262 -3.28 27.70 -1.46
C LEU A 262 -2.13 26.89 -0.87
N LEU A 263 -1.88 25.67 -1.37
CA LEU A 263 -0.88 24.76 -0.81
C LEU A 263 0.55 25.22 -1.12
N PRO A 264 1.41 25.40 -0.09
CA PRO A 264 2.84 25.64 -0.29
C PRO A 264 3.49 24.47 -1.03
N GLN A 265 4.06 24.73 -2.20
CA GLN A 265 4.63 23.69 -3.09
C GLN A 265 5.93 23.09 -2.53
N ASP A 266 6.64 23.80 -1.66
CA ASP A 266 7.78 23.30 -0.90
C ASP A 266 7.38 22.20 0.11
N ILE A 267 6.14 22.23 0.62
CA ILE A 267 5.60 21.25 1.56
C ILE A 267 4.79 20.14 0.85
N TRP A 268 4.04 20.53 -0.20
CA TRP A 268 3.18 19.68 -1.01
C TRP A 268 3.40 19.91 -2.52
N PRO A 269 4.54 19.45 -3.07
CA PRO A 269 4.78 19.55 -4.52
C PRO A 269 3.71 18.76 -5.27
N GLY A 270 2.98 19.44 -6.16
CA GLY A 270 1.86 18.85 -6.92
C GLY A 270 0.70 18.35 -6.05
N GLY A 271 0.62 18.77 -4.79
CA GLY A 271 -0.45 18.37 -3.87
C GLY A 271 -0.33 16.96 -3.27
N ASP A 272 0.83 16.29 -3.34
CA ASP A 272 0.99 14.90 -2.84
C ASP A 272 0.55 14.75 -1.37
N LYS A 273 -0.45 13.89 -1.13
CA LYS A 273 -1.05 13.62 0.21
C LYS A 273 -1.73 14.83 0.88
N ALA A 274 -1.98 15.93 0.16
CA ALA A 274 -2.66 17.10 0.73
C ALA A 274 -4.05 16.77 1.28
N LEU A 275 -4.81 15.91 0.59
CA LEU A 275 -6.14 15.48 1.05
C LEU A 275 -6.11 14.68 2.36
N TRP A 276 -5.06 13.89 2.58
CA TRP A 276 -4.89 13.18 3.85
C TRP A 276 -4.62 14.15 4.99
N TRP A 277 -3.72 15.12 4.76
CA TRP A 277 -3.41 16.17 5.73
C TRP A 277 -4.62 17.07 6.00
N MET A 278 -5.38 17.44 4.97
CA MET A 278 -6.64 18.15 5.11
C MET A 278 -7.58 17.38 6.04
N LYS A 279 -7.78 16.08 5.81
CA LYS A 279 -8.67 15.28 6.65
C LYS A 279 -8.17 15.14 8.08
N ALA A 280 -6.87 14.95 8.28
CA ALA A 280 -6.28 14.85 9.62
C ALA A 280 -6.45 16.16 10.41
N VAL A 281 -6.18 17.32 9.78
CA VAL A 281 -6.35 18.63 10.42
C VAL A 281 -7.84 18.95 10.62
N GLN A 282 -8.70 18.64 9.65
CA GLN A 282 -10.14 18.79 9.78
C GLN A 282 -10.67 18.08 11.03
N LEU A 283 -10.38 16.78 11.19
CA LEU A 283 -10.87 15.99 12.32
C LEU A 283 -10.36 16.49 13.68
N ASP A 284 -9.15 17.03 13.71
CA ASP A 284 -8.55 17.62 14.90
C ASP A 284 -9.17 18.99 15.25
N LEU A 285 -9.42 19.84 14.24
CA LEU A 285 -10.12 21.10 14.45
C LEU A 285 -11.58 20.89 14.85
N GLU A 286 -12.22 19.82 14.37
CA GLU A 286 -13.55 19.41 14.83
C GLU A 286 -13.51 18.93 16.28
N ALA A 287 -12.51 18.14 16.67
CA ALA A 287 -12.34 17.70 18.07
C ALA A 287 -12.10 18.89 19.02
N LYS A 288 -11.41 19.92 18.54
CA LYS A 288 -11.12 21.16 19.27
C LYS A 288 -12.25 22.20 19.22
N GLY A 289 -13.36 21.90 18.54
CA GLY A 289 -14.49 22.83 18.41
C GLY A 289 -14.18 24.09 17.58
N VAL A 290 -13.16 24.06 16.73
CA VAL A 290 -12.79 25.17 15.82
C VAL A 290 -13.53 25.05 14.48
N VAL A 291 -13.86 23.82 14.08
CA VAL A 291 -14.62 23.53 12.86
C VAL A 291 -15.90 22.79 13.23
N MET A 292 -17.02 23.29 12.74
CA MET A 292 -18.33 22.72 12.95
C MET A 292 -18.72 21.82 11.78
N ARG A 293 -19.46 20.74 12.07
CA ARG A 293 -20.00 19.81 11.07
C ARG A 293 -21.52 19.86 11.13
N ASP A 294 -22.16 20.09 9.99
CA ASP A 294 -23.59 19.87 9.87
C ASP A 294 -23.84 18.37 9.68
N ARG A 295 -24.32 17.72 10.74
CA ARG A 295 -24.64 16.29 10.74
C ARG A 295 -25.92 15.95 9.99
N LYS A 296 -26.75 16.95 9.68
CA LYS A 296 -28.04 16.77 9.00
C LYS A 296 -27.92 16.96 7.48
N SER A 297 -26.92 17.69 6.98
CA SER A 297 -26.72 17.86 5.54
C SER A 297 -26.25 16.59 4.83
N LYS A 298 -26.75 16.43 3.60
CA LYS A 298 -26.30 15.43 2.62
C LYS A 298 -26.09 16.14 1.28
N PRO A 299 -24.85 16.29 0.78
CA PRO A 299 -23.57 15.88 1.39
C PRO A 299 -23.25 16.67 2.69
N MET A 300 -22.45 16.08 3.57
CA MET A 300 -22.01 16.72 4.82
C MET A 300 -21.21 18.01 4.52
N ARG A 301 -21.40 19.03 5.36
CA ARG A 301 -20.73 20.34 5.23
C ARG A 301 -20.06 20.79 6.52
N TRP A 302 -19.05 21.67 6.36
CA TRP A 302 -18.22 22.22 7.43
C TRP A 302 -18.03 23.73 7.33
N TRP A 303 -18.02 24.42 8.47
CA TRP A 303 -17.73 25.86 8.61
C TRP A 303 -16.90 26.10 9.88
N LEU A 304 -16.35 27.31 10.05
CA LEU A 304 -15.66 27.70 11.29
C LEU A 304 -16.66 27.92 12.42
N ALA A 305 -16.29 27.50 13.64
CA ALA A 305 -17.10 27.74 14.85
C ALA A 305 -17.19 29.23 15.20
#